data_AF-A0AAD1NI12-F1
#
_entry.id   AF-A0AAD1NI12-F1
#
_cell.length_a   1.000
_cell.length_b   1.000
_cell.length_c   1.000
_cell.angle_alpha   90.00
_cell.angle_beta   90.00
_cell.angle_gamma   90.00
#
_symmetry.space_group_name_H-M   'P 1'
#
loop_
_entity.id
_entity.type
_entity.pdbx_description
1 polymer ?
#
loop_
_entity_poly.entity_id
_entity_poly.type
_entity_poly.pdbx_seq_one_letter_code
_entity_poly.pdbx_strand_id
1 'polypeptide(L)' 'MRKAIFFDRDGTLNEFKLGDYITQVEELVLLNGAARAVKKANAAGYLCIIVTNQGGVIHNR' A
#
# COMPACT_ATOMS: atom_id res chain seq x y z
N MET A 1 -10.66 -22.95 -2.48
CA MET A 1 -10.24 -21.60 -2.91
C MET A 1 -9.87 -20.76 -1.70
N ARG A 2 -8.75 -20.03 -1.73
CA ARG A 2 -8.36 -19.09 -0.65
C ARG A 2 -8.89 -17.70 -1.00
N LYS A 3 -9.65 -17.07 -0.11
CA LYS A 3 -10.13 -15.69 -0.31
C LYS A 3 -8.94 -14.73 -0.22
N ALA A 4 -8.95 -13.69 -1.06
CA ALA A 4 -7.88 -12.69 -1.10
C ALA A 4 -8.45 -11.27 -1.11
N ILE A 5 -7.67 -10.33 -0.58
CA ILE A 5 -7.91 -8.89 -0.69
C ILE A 5 -6.68 -8.28 -1.35
N PHE A 6 -6.91 -7.51 -2.41
CA PHE A 6 -5.88 -6.78 -3.13
C PHE A 6 -5.94 -5.31 -2.69
N PHE A 7 -4.82 -4.81 -2.19
CA PHE A 7 -4.67 -3.43 -1.75
C PHE A 7 -3.81 -2.67 -2.77
N ASP A 8 -4.21 -1.45 -3.08
CA ASP A 8 -3.27 -0.47 -3.61
C ASP A 8 -2.36 0.04 -2.48
N ARG A 9 -1.23 0.67 -2.83
CA ARG A 9 -0.26 1.20 -1.88
C ARG A 9 -0.55 2.67 -1.58
N ASP A 10 -0.36 3.54 -2.56
CA ASP A 10 -0.37 5.00 -2.40
C ASP A 10 -1.81 5.53 -2.36
N GLY A 11 -2.17 6.23 -1.29
CA GLY A 11 -3.55 6.69 -1.04
C GLY A 11 -4.48 5.64 -0.46
N THR A 12 -4.03 4.38 -0.30
CA THR A 12 -4.81 3.28 0.28
C THR A 12 -4.20 2.75 1.59
N LEU A 13 -2.91 2.42 1.59
CA LEU A 13 -2.18 1.97 2.79
C LEU A 13 -1.26 3.06 3.35
N ASN A 14 -0.61 3.84 2.47
CA ASN A 14 0.17 5.01 2.83
C ASN A 14 -0.40 6.29 2.21
N GLU A 15 0.03 7.44 2.70
CA GLU A 15 -0.32 8.73 2.15
C GLU A 15 0.10 8.83 0.67
N PHE A 16 -0.73 9.50 -0.13
CA PHE A 16 -0.43 9.76 -1.53
C PHE A 16 0.35 11.06 -1.67
N LYS A 17 1.49 11.02 -2.38
CA LYS A 17 2.29 12.20 -2.68
C LYS A 17 1.79 12.85 -3.97
N LEU A 18 1.05 13.96 -3.86
CA LEU A 18 0.45 14.62 -5.02
C LEU A 18 1.54 15.21 -5.94
N GLY A 19 1.57 14.75 -7.19
CA GLY A 19 2.48 15.28 -8.21
C GLY A 19 3.92 14.79 -8.12
N ASP A 20 4.23 13.82 -7.26
CA ASP A 20 5.57 13.25 -7.10
C ASP A 20 5.50 11.78 -6.66
N TYR A 21 6.66 11.13 -6.55
CA TYR A 21 6.77 9.73 -6.10
C TYR A 21 7.36 9.65 -4.69
N ILE A 22 7.00 8.60 -3.97
CA ILE A 22 7.70 8.18 -2.74
C ILE A 22 8.99 7.50 -3.19
N THR A 23 10.13 8.14 -2.94
CA THR A 23 11.45 7.65 -3.37
C THR A 23 12.37 7.38 -2.18
N GLN A 24 12.02 7.88 -0.99
CA GLN A 24 12.70 7.61 0.27
C GLN A 24 11.78 6.88 1.24
N VAL A 25 12.37 6.07 2.14
CA VAL A 25 11.60 5.25 3.09
C VAL A 25 10.86 6.12 4.10
N GLU A 26 11.45 7.26 4.46
CA GLU A 26 10.92 8.22 5.43
C GLU A 26 9.66 8.92 4.92
N GLU A 27 9.44 8.95 3.60
CA GLU A 27 8.23 9.50 2.97
C GLU A 27 7.05 8.51 3.01
N LEU A 28 7.30 7.24 3.35
CA LEU A 28 6.27 6.22 3.44
C LEU A 28 5.54 6.32 4.79
N VAL A 29 4.53 7.18 4.82
CA VAL A 29 3.68 7.40 6.00
C VAL A 29 2.38 6.61 5.87
N LEU A 30 2.12 5.68 6.79
CA LEU A 30 0.89 4.88 6.76
C LEU A 30 -0.34 5.74 7.11
N LEU A 31 -1.43 5.53 6.37
CA LEU A 31 -2.72 6.11 6.71
C LEU A 31 -3.23 5.58 8.05
N ASN A 32 -3.95 6.43 8.79
CA ASN A 32 -4.51 6.03 10.07
C ASN A 32 -5.44 4.81 9.90
N GLY A 33 -5.08 3.70 10.55
CA GLY A 33 -5.86 2.47 10.52
C GLY A 33 -5.51 1.50 9.40
N ALA A 34 -4.64 1.85 8.45
CA ALA A 34 -4.21 0.95 7.37
C ALA A 34 -3.62 -0.36 7.92
N ALA A 35 -2.67 -0.26 8.85
CA ALA A 35 -2.09 -1.44 9.51
C ALA A 35 -3.14 -2.28 10.26
N ARG A 36 -4.11 -1.63 10.92
CA ARG A 36 -5.22 -2.33 11.60
C ARG A 36 -6.13 -3.05 10.60
N ALA A 37 -6.42 -2.44 9.46
CA ALA A 37 -7.24 -3.04 8.41
C ALA A 37 -6.60 -4.31 7.85
N VAL A 38 -5.31 -4.24 7.48
CA VAL A 38 -4.55 -5.41 7.00
C VAL A 38 -4.46 -6.49 8.07
N LYS A 39 -4.23 -6.12 9.34
CA LYS A 39 -4.23 -7.07 10.46
C LYS A 39 -5.58 -7.79 10.60
N LYS A 40 -6.70 -7.06 10.51
CA LYS A 40 -8.05 -7.64 10.58
C LYS A 40 -8.32 -8.57 9.40
N ALA A 41 -7.92 -8.19 8.18
CA ALA A 41 -8.06 -9.02 7.00
C ALA A 41 -7.27 -10.33 7.11
N ASN A 42 -6.00 -10.25 7.53
CA ASN A 42 -5.17 -11.44 7.78
C ASN A 42 -5.78 -12.34 8.87
N ALA A 43 -6.25 -11.76 9.98
CA ALA A 43 -6.89 -12.50 11.07
C ALA A 43 -8.20 -13.19 10.63
N ALA A 44 -8.90 -12.62 9.65
CA ALA A 44 -10.09 -13.22 9.05
C ALA A 44 -9.78 -14.27 7.96
N GLY A 45 -8.51 -14.63 7.76
CA GLY A 45 -8.09 -15.69 6.84
C GLY A 45 -7.94 -15.26 5.37
N TYR A 46 -7.99 -13.96 5.07
CA TYR A 46 -7.74 -13.46 3.72
C TYR A 46 -6.24 -13.47 3.40
N LEU A 47 -5.89 -13.85 2.17
CA LEU A 47 -4.59 -13.53 1.60
C LEU A 47 -4.55 -12.04 1.23
N CYS A 48 -3.78 -11.24 1.97
CA CYS A 48 -3.58 -9.83 1.65
C CYS A 48 -2.44 -9.67 0.64
N ILE A 49 -2.70 -9.03 -0.50
CA ILE A 49 -1.73 -8.81 -1.58
C ILE A 49 -1.70 -7.31 -1.87
N ILE A 50 -0.51 -6.73 -2.01
CA ILE A 50 -0.36 -5.36 -2.51
C ILE A 50 -0.14 -5.43 -4.03
N VAL A 51 -0.88 -4.61 -4.77
CA VAL A 51 -0.71 -4.40 -6.21
C VAL A 51 -0.60 -2.90 -6.43
N THR A 52 0.53 -2.43 -6.96
CA THR A 52 0.79 -0.99 -7.08
C THR A 52 1.59 -0.68 -8.33
N ASN A 53 1.35 0.49 -8.90
CA ASN A 53 2.16 1.04 -9.99
C ASN A 53 3.21 1.99 -9.44
N GLN A 54 4.50 1.67 -9.63
CA GLN A 54 5.63 2.46 -9.14
C GLN A 54 6.29 3.23 -10.28
N GLY A 55 5.60 4.25 -10.77
CA GLY A 55 6.06 5.08 -11.89
C GLY A 55 7.39 5.79 -11.66
N GLY A 56 7.78 6.07 -10.40
CA GLY A 56 9.10 6.64 -10.10
C GLY A 56 10.26 5.77 -10.61
N VAL A 57 10.08 4.44 -10.59
CA VAL A 57 11.09 3.48 -11.04
C VAL A 57 11.43 3.65 -12.51
N ILE A 58 10.43 3.80 -13.39
CA ILE A 58 10.69 3.97 -14.82
C ILE A 58 11.25 5.37 -15.14
N HIS A 59 10.95 6.36 -14.31
CA HIS A 59 11.44 7.74 -14.48
C HIS A 59 12.78 8.00 -13.77
N ASN A 60 13.42 6.96 -13.18
CA ASN A 60 14.65 7.08 -12.37
C ASN A 60 14.57 8.19 -11.32
N ARG A 61 13.44 8.23 -10.61
CA ARG A 61 13.19 9.14 -9.48
C ARG A 61 13.57 8.49 -8.16
#